data_AF-A0A7V1PTJ9-F1
#
_entry.id   AF-A0A7V1PTJ9-F1
#
_cell.length_a   1.000
_cell.length_b   1.000
_cell.length_c   1.000
_cell.angle_alpha   90.00
_cell.angle_beta   90.00
_cell.angle_gamma   90.00
#
_symmetry.space_group_name_H-M   'P 1'
#
loop_
_entity.id
_entity.type
_entity.pdbx_description
1 polymer ?
#
loop_
_entity_poly.entity_id
_entity_poly.type
_entity_poly.pdbx_seq_one_letter_code
_entity_poly.pdbx_strand_id
1 'polypeptide(L)'
;MRLCFFGAAESSLSRGLSRQLAQMDEWLTEHQLAFMEERWEAGMVFYEKVYELRRYHLRFMEESLLPLFRQHYPQPPSGARPLYFEREKKLILKTMRPYAYLFPRLYMAGRMETLNLARLFDEYMYLKDLLDHHDAREKGFLFRLLDESLSGERRSALLERYRLGLRAFEGRWPE
;
A
#
# COMPACT_ATOMS: atom_id res chain seq x y z
N MET A 1 -16.93 -2.97 -8.06
CA MET A 1 -16.49 -1.91 -7.09
C MET A 1 -15.41 -1.01 -7.72
N ARG A 2 -15.57 0.33 -7.71
CA ARG A 2 -14.63 1.28 -8.35
C ARG A 2 -13.49 1.65 -7.40
N LEU A 3 -12.25 1.69 -7.91
CA LEU A 3 -11.14 2.33 -7.20
C LEU A 3 -11.51 3.81 -6.94
N CYS A 4 -11.21 4.31 -5.74
CA CYS A 4 -11.35 5.74 -5.45
C CYS A 4 -10.31 6.53 -6.26
N PHE A 5 -10.66 6.87 -7.50
CA PHE A 5 -9.86 7.79 -8.29
C PHE A 5 -10.03 9.21 -7.77
N PHE A 6 -8.92 9.91 -7.57
CA PHE A 6 -8.95 11.34 -7.32
C PHE A 6 -9.49 12.08 -8.54
N GLY A 7 -10.15 13.20 -8.29
CA GLY A 7 -10.60 14.08 -9.36
C GLY A 7 -9.41 14.67 -10.13
N ALA A 8 -9.61 14.99 -11.41
CA ALA A 8 -8.59 15.58 -12.29
C ALA A 8 -8.01 16.92 -11.80
N ALA A 9 -8.58 17.51 -10.75
CA ALA A 9 -8.15 18.77 -10.15
C ALA A 9 -7.15 18.61 -8.98
N GLU A 10 -6.79 17.38 -8.58
CA GLU A 10 -5.86 17.17 -7.48
C GLU A 10 -4.41 17.34 -7.93
N SER A 11 -3.75 18.41 -7.47
CA SER A 11 -2.35 18.73 -7.80
C SER A 11 -1.35 18.41 -6.68
N SER A 12 -1.82 17.95 -5.51
CA SER A 12 -0.98 17.60 -4.37
C SER A 12 -0.70 16.11 -4.34
N LEU A 13 0.57 15.74 -4.44
CA LEU A 13 1.02 14.36 -4.29
C LEU A 13 0.64 13.80 -2.93
N SER A 14 0.76 14.60 -1.87
CA SER A 14 0.40 14.18 -0.52
C SER A 14 -1.07 13.81 -0.43
N ARG A 15 -1.98 14.64 -0.93
CA ARG A 15 -3.41 14.30 -0.90
C ARG A 15 -3.76 13.13 -1.82
N GLY A 16 -3.24 13.13 -3.04
CA GLY A 16 -3.50 12.08 -4.02
C GLY A 16 -2.96 10.72 -3.55
N LEU A 17 -1.71 10.60 -3.14
CA LEU A 17 -1.21 9.30 -2.70
C LEU A 17 -1.80 8.89 -1.34
N SER A 18 -2.07 9.83 -0.43
CA SER A 18 -2.63 9.50 0.89
C SER A 18 -4.02 8.87 0.86
N ARG A 19 -4.94 9.26 -0.05
CA ARG A 19 -6.23 8.53 -0.08
C ARG A 19 -6.11 7.13 -0.67
N GLN A 20 -5.06 6.83 -1.45
CA GLN A 20 -4.81 5.45 -1.90
C GLN A 20 -4.32 4.60 -0.75
N LEU A 21 -3.45 5.16 0.09
CA LEU A 21 -3.03 4.53 1.33
C LEU A 21 -4.25 4.26 2.22
N ALA A 22 -5.10 5.27 2.44
CA ALA A 22 -6.32 5.11 3.23
C ALA A 22 -7.27 4.03 2.66
N GLN A 23 -7.46 3.98 1.34
CA GLN A 23 -8.28 2.94 0.72
C GLN A 23 -7.71 1.53 0.94
N MET A 24 -6.38 1.38 0.87
CA MET A 24 -5.73 0.10 1.15
C MET A 24 -5.89 -0.28 2.62
N ASP A 25 -5.84 0.68 3.55
CA ASP A 25 -6.04 0.42 4.98
C ASP A 25 -7.50 0.03 5.31
N GLU A 26 -8.46 0.63 4.61
CA GLU A 26 -9.87 0.22 4.67
C GLU A 26 -10.03 -1.25 4.24
N TRP A 27 -9.46 -1.64 3.09
CA TRP A 27 -9.54 -3.04 2.65
C TRP A 27 -8.76 -4.00 3.53
N LEU A 28 -7.67 -3.54 4.14
CA LEU A 28 -6.94 -4.32 5.14
C LEU A 28 -7.88 -4.58 6.34
N THR A 29 -8.63 -3.58 6.78
CA THR A 29 -9.65 -3.75 7.82
C THR A 29 -10.78 -4.70 7.39
N GLU A 30 -11.31 -4.54 6.18
CA GLU A 30 -12.34 -5.44 5.63
C GLU A 30 -11.88 -6.89 5.53
N HIS A 31 -10.60 -7.12 5.22
CA HIS A 31 -10.00 -8.46 5.29
C HIS A 31 -10.10 -9.04 6.70
N GLN A 32 -9.73 -8.28 7.74
CA GLN A 32 -9.80 -8.77 9.13
C GLN A 32 -11.23 -9.07 9.55
N LEU A 33 -12.17 -8.16 9.24
CA LEU A 33 -13.58 -8.33 9.56
C LEU A 33 -14.17 -9.57 8.87
N ALA A 34 -13.88 -9.76 7.58
CA ALA A 34 -14.31 -10.94 6.85
C ALA A 34 -13.79 -12.23 7.49
N PHE A 35 -12.58 -12.24 8.04
CA PHE A 35 -12.02 -13.39 8.74
C PHE A 35 -12.69 -13.64 10.11
N MET A 36 -13.04 -12.58 10.84
CA MET A 36 -13.77 -12.71 12.11
C MET A 36 -15.20 -13.24 11.91
N GLU A 37 -15.80 -12.94 10.76
CA GLU A 37 -17.14 -13.38 10.37
C GLU A 37 -17.15 -14.67 9.55
N GLU A 38 -16.00 -15.36 9.46
CA GLU A 38 -15.83 -16.60 8.68
C GLU A 38 -16.14 -16.48 7.17
N ARG A 39 -16.14 -15.25 6.64
CA ARG A 39 -16.27 -14.93 5.20
C ARG A 39 -14.91 -15.03 4.50
N TRP A 40 -14.31 -16.22 4.54
CA TRP A 40 -12.93 -16.48 4.10
C TRP A 40 -12.61 -16.01 2.68
N GLU A 41 -13.50 -16.30 1.73
CA GLU A 41 -13.34 -15.95 0.32
C GLU A 41 -13.30 -14.43 0.13
N ALA A 42 -14.22 -13.71 0.75
CA ALA A 42 -14.24 -12.25 0.73
C ALA A 42 -12.96 -11.67 1.36
N GLY A 43 -12.53 -12.21 2.50
CA GLY A 43 -11.30 -11.78 3.14
C GLY A 43 -10.06 -12.00 2.27
N MET A 44 -9.97 -13.13 1.56
CA MET A 44 -8.87 -13.38 0.63
C MET A 44 -8.86 -12.39 -0.54
N VAL A 45 -10.03 -12.04 -1.08
CA VAL A 45 -10.16 -11.02 -2.14
C VAL A 45 -9.69 -9.65 -1.64
N PHE A 46 -10.07 -9.23 -0.43
CA PHE A 46 -9.59 -7.97 0.15
C PHE A 46 -8.08 -7.97 0.34
N TYR A 47 -7.50 -9.08 0.83
CA TYR A 47 -6.06 -9.17 0.98
C TYR A 47 -5.32 -9.09 -0.36
N GLU A 48 -5.82 -9.78 -1.39
CA GLU A 48 -5.24 -9.73 -2.73
C GLU A 48 -5.26 -8.30 -3.29
N LYS A 49 -6.38 -7.58 -3.12
CA LYS A 49 -6.50 -6.15 -3.48
C LYS A 49 -5.38 -5.33 -2.84
N VAL A 50 -5.23 -5.43 -1.52
CA VAL A 50 -4.22 -4.67 -0.77
C VAL A 50 -2.80 -5.08 -1.20
N TYR A 51 -2.52 -6.37 -1.34
CA TYR A 51 -1.20 -6.86 -1.72
C TYR A 51 -0.76 -6.36 -3.09
N GLU A 52 -1.62 -6.49 -4.10
CA GLU A 52 -1.30 -6.07 -5.47
C GLU A 52 -1.18 -4.55 -5.58
N LEU A 53 -2.05 -3.79 -4.91
CA LEU A 53 -1.92 -2.33 -4.89
C LEU A 53 -0.72 -1.83 -4.09
N ARG A 54 -0.39 -2.42 -2.94
CA ARG A 54 0.83 -2.08 -2.18
C ARG A 54 2.08 -2.38 -3.01
N ARG A 55 2.12 -3.50 -3.73
CA ARG A 55 3.21 -3.81 -4.67
C ARG A 55 3.33 -2.77 -5.78
N TYR A 56 2.21 -2.36 -6.37
CA TYR A 56 2.20 -1.29 -7.35
C TYR A 56 2.71 0.03 -6.77
N HIS A 57 2.19 0.44 -5.60
CA HIS A 57 2.58 1.65 -4.90
C HIS A 57 4.08 1.72 -4.62
N LEU A 58 4.62 0.68 -3.96
CA LEU A 58 6.03 0.60 -3.58
C LEU A 58 6.97 0.59 -4.80
N ARG A 59 6.55 0.00 -5.91
CA ARG A 59 7.28 0.05 -7.18
C ARG A 59 7.23 1.44 -7.79
N PHE A 60 6.07 2.07 -7.83
CA PHE A 60 5.94 3.44 -8.33
C PHE A 60 6.82 4.41 -7.54
N MET A 61 6.88 4.27 -6.21
CA MET A 61 7.79 5.07 -5.39
C MET A 61 9.25 4.87 -5.80
N GLU A 62 9.70 3.62 -5.92
CA GLU A 62 11.09 3.30 -6.27
C GLU A 62 11.47 3.82 -7.66
N GLU A 63 10.59 3.66 -8.64
CA GLU A 63 10.85 4.00 -10.04
C GLU A 63 10.60 5.48 -10.36
N SER A 64 9.75 6.16 -9.58
CA SER A 64 9.27 7.51 -9.93
C SER A 64 9.54 8.54 -8.85
N LEU A 65 9.20 8.28 -7.59
CA LEU A 65 9.26 9.28 -6.53
C LEU A 65 10.65 9.39 -5.89
N LEU A 66 11.26 8.27 -5.50
CA LEU A 66 12.57 8.26 -4.85
C LEU A 66 13.69 8.83 -5.74
N PRO A 67 13.72 8.61 -7.07
CA PRO A 67 14.71 9.26 -7.94
C PRO A 67 14.58 10.78 -7.91
N LEU A 68 13.36 11.31 -8.01
CA LEU A 68 13.11 12.76 -7.92
C LEU A 68 13.45 13.30 -6.53
N PHE A 69 13.09 12.57 -5.48
CA PHE A 69 13.41 12.95 -4.12
C PHE A 69 14.92 13.07 -3.90
N ARG A 70 15.71 12.11 -4.38
CA ARG A 70 17.19 12.16 -4.33
C ARG A 70 17.76 13.37 -5.08
N GLN A 71 17.16 13.73 -6.22
CA GLN A 71 17.58 14.89 -7.02
C GLN A 71 17.32 16.21 -6.30
N HIS A 72 16.14 16.37 -5.69
CA HIS A 72 15.75 17.61 -5.02
C HIS A 72 16.31 17.74 -3.59
N TYR A 73 16.60 16.61 -2.93
CA TYR A 73 17.05 16.55 -1.54
C TYR A 73 18.30 15.67 -1.40
N PRO A 74 19.49 16.13 -1.86
CA PRO A 74 20.75 15.39 -1.74
C PRO A 74 21.18 15.17 -0.28
N GLN A 75 20.73 16.04 0.63
CA GLN A 75 20.91 15.92 2.08
C GLN A 75 19.53 15.92 2.76
N PRO A 76 18.79 14.80 2.71
CA PRO A 76 17.44 14.74 3.25
C PRO A 76 17.48 14.80 4.80
N PRO A 77 16.37 15.22 5.44
CA PRO A 77 16.21 15.10 6.89
C PRO A 77 16.51 13.68 7.38
N SER A 78 16.96 13.54 8.64
CA SER A 78 17.40 12.24 9.17
C SER A 78 16.36 11.13 8.98
N GLY A 79 15.07 11.39 9.24
CA GLY A 79 13.97 10.43 9.06
C GLY A 79 13.54 10.16 7.62
N ALA A 80 14.14 10.83 6.63
CA ALA A 80 13.74 10.84 5.22
C ALA A 80 14.81 10.26 4.29
N ARG A 81 15.84 9.59 4.81
CA ARG A 81 16.88 8.99 3.96
C ARG A 81 16.26 7.91 3.05
N PRO A 82 16.55 7.90 1.73
CA PRO A 82 16.01 6.91 0.77
C PRO A 82 16.15 5.45 1.21
N LEU A 83 17.27 5.13 1.88
CA LEU A 83 17.54 3.81 2.41
C LEU A 83 16.46 3.29 3.38
N TYR A 84 15.78 4.16 4.13
CA TYR A 84 14.68 3.73 5.02
C TYR A 84 13.49 3.22 4.21
N PHE A 85 13.04 3.97 3.21
CA PHE A 85 11.96 3.56 2.31
C PHE A 85 12.29 2.26 1.58
N GLU A 86 13.53 2.11 1.10
CA GLU A 86 13.98 0.88 0.41
C GLU A 86 14.00 -0.35 1.33
N ARG A 87 14.42 -0.18 2.60
CA ARG A 87 14.43 -1.25 3.59
C ARG A 87 13.01 -1.63 4.02
N GLU A 88 12.17 -0.63 4.30
CA GLU A 88 10.76 -0.82 4.66
C GLU A 88 10.01 -1.53 3.53
N LYS A 89 10.17 -1.12 2.27
CA LYS A 89 9.62 -1.83 1.11
C LYS A 89 9.95 -3.32 1.12
N LYS A 90 11.23 -3.67 1.30
CA LYS A 90 11.67 -5.08 1.31
C LYS A 90 11.01 -5.85 2.46
N LEU A 91 10.91 -5.22 3.63
CA LEU A 91 10.30 -5.82 4.81
C LEU A 91 8.78 -5.99 4.62
N ILE A 92 8.08 -4.97 4.12
CA ILE A 92 6.65 -5.02 3.80
C ILE A 92 6.37 -6.15 2.82
N LEU A 93 7.07 -6.20 1.69
CA LEU A 93 6.85 -7.25 0.68
C LEU A 93 7.18 -8.64 1.22
N LYS A 94 8.22 -8.76 2.05
CA LYS A 94 8.56 -10.03 2.71
C LYS A 94 7.45 -10.47 3.68
N THR A 95 6.91 -9.55 4.47
CA THR A 95 5.84 -9.84 5.46
C THR A 95 4.51 -10.12 4.77
N MET A 96 4.16 -9.39 3.72
CA MET A 96 2.88 -9.58 3.03
C MET A 96 2.83 -10.86 2.18
N ARG A 97 3.96 -11.29 1.63
CA ARG A 97 4.00 -12.41 0.68
C ARG A 97 3.46 -13.72 1.27
N PRO A 98 3.87 -14.19 2.47
CA PRO A 98 3.35 -15.41 3.06
C PRO A 98 1.83 -15.47 3.10
N TYR A 99 1.14 -14.42 3.51
CA TYR A 99 -0.32 -14.40 3.59
C TYR A 99 -1.03 -14.62 2.26
N ALA A 100 -0.49 -14.05 1.19
CA ALA A 100 -1.06 -14.22 -0.15
C ALA A 100 -1.08 -15.70 -0.59
N TYR A 101 -0.24 -16.54 0.00
CA TYR A 101 -0.12 -17.97 -0.34
C TYR A 101 -0.58 -18.92 0.78
N LEU A 102 -0.34 -18.56 2.04
CA LEU A 102 -0.60 -19.39 3.21
C LEU A 102 -2.10 -19.48 3.49
N PHE A 103 -2.83 -18.37 3.38
CA PHE A 103 -4.27 -18.37 3.63
C PHE A 103 -5.04 -19.26 2.65
N PRO A 104 -4.90 -19.10 1.30
CA PRO A 104 -5.58 -19.99 0.36
C PRO A 104 -5.24 -21.46 0.61
N ARG A 105 -3.98 -21.75 0.96
CA ARG A 105 -3.54 -23.11 1.23
C ARG A 105 -4.19 -23.69 2.50
N LEU A 106 -4.27 -22.92 3.58
CA LEU A 106 -4.92 -23.37 4.82
C LEU A 106 -6.43 -23.55 4.63
N TYR A 107 -7.08 -22.62 3.92
CA TYR A 107 -8.50 -22.71 3.57
C TYR A 107 -8.79 -23.95 2.74
N MET A 108 -8.07 -24.17 1.63
CA MET A 108 -8.24 -25.34 0.77
C MET A 108 -7.94 -26.66 1.47
N ALA A 109 -7.07 -26.65 2.49
CA ALA A 109 -6.76 -27.83 3.28
C ALA A 109 -7.77 -28.09 4.41
N GLY A 110 -8.76 -27.21 4.62
CA GLY A 110 -9.70 -27.28 5.74
C GLY A 110 -9.02 -27.06 7.10
N ARG A 111 -7.88 -26.35 7.13
CA ARG A 111 -7.03 -26.15 8.33
C ARG A 111 -7.14 -24.75 8.91
N MET A 112 -8.32 -24.14 8.79
CA MET A 112 -8.64 -22.84 9.38
C MET A 112 -8.97 -22.98 10.89
N GLU A 113 -8.17 -23.76 11.60
CA GLU A 113 -8.31 -23.99 13.04
C GLU A 113 -7.87 -22.75 13.83
N THR A 114 -8.44 -22.56 15.02
CA THR A 114 -8.24 -21.39 15.89
C THR A 114 -6.77 -21.03 16.12
N LEU A 115 -5.87 -22.01 16.27
CA LEU A 115 -4.44 -21.77 16.46
C LEU A 115 -3.76 -21.17 15.23
N ASN A 116 -4.15 -21.60 14.02
CA ASN A 116 -3.62 -21.03 12.78
C ASN A 116 -4.17 -19.61 12.59
N LEU A 117 -5.44 -19.39 12.88
CA LEU A 117 -6.04 -18.05 12.87
C LEU A 117 -5.33 -17.10 13.84
N ALA A 118 -5.10 -17.52 15.09
CA ALA A 118 -4.41 -16.72 16.09
C ALA A 118 -3.00 -16.30 15.63
N ARG A 119 -2.20 -17.24 15.10
CA ARG A 119 -0.87 -16.91 14.54
C ARG A 119 -0.94 -15.93 13.39
N LEU A 120 -1.94 -16.09 12.53
CA LEU A 120 -2.14 -15.19 11.40
C LEU A 120 -2.49 -13.78 11.88
N PHE A 121 -3.30 -13.64 12.94
CA PHE A 121 -3.59 -12.34 13.55
C PHE A 121 -2.37 -11.69 14.23
N ASP A 122 -1.52 -12.47 14.91
CA ASP A 122 -0.30 -11.95 15.54
C ASP A 122 0.67 -11.37 14.51
N GLU A 123 0.94 -12.13 13.45
CA GLU A 123 1.78 -11.65 12.35
C GLU A 123 1.12 -10.43 11.67
N TYR A 124 -0.22 -10.32 11.70
CA TYR A 124 -0.96 -9.26 11.04
C TYR A 124 -0.81 -7.93 11.76
N MET A 125 -0.82 -7.96 13.09
CA MET A 125 -0.52 -6.78 13.92
C MET A 125 0.84 -6.20 13.57
N TYR A 126 1.85 -7.06 13.42
CA TYR A 126 3.17 -6.63 12.97
C TYR A 126 3.15 -6.01 11.56
N LEU A 127 2.36 -6.56 10.63
CA LEU A 127 2.20 -5.96 9.31
C LEU A 127 1.53 -4.58 9.38
N LYS A 128 0.47 -4.41 10.18
CA LYS A 128 -0.20 -3.11 10.34
C LYS A 128 0.75 -2.06 10.89
N ASP A 129 1.48 -2.38 11.97
CA ASP A 129 2.45 -1.44 12.56
C ASP A 129 3.52 -1.03 11.56
N LEU A 130 3.98 -1.98 10.73
CA LEU A 130 4.96 -1.72 9.68
C LEU A 130 4.40 -0.80 8.58
N LEU A 131 3.17 -1.05 8.13
CA LEU A 131 2.50 -0.22 7.13
C LEU A 131 2.21 1.18 7.67
N ASP A 132 1.68 1.29 8.89
CA ASP A 132 1.39 2.57 9.55
C ASP A 132 2.66 3.41 9.68
N HIS A 133 3.77 2.78 10.11
CA HIS A 133 5.05 3.46 10.22
C HIS A 133 5.57 3.94 8.87
N HIS A 134 5.47 3.10 7.84
CA HIS A 134 5.89 3.42 6.48
C HIS A 134 5.08 4.57 5.89
N ASP A 135 3.76 4.46 5.95
CA ASP A 135 2.82 5.46 5.44
C ASP A 135 2.97 6.80 6.18
N ALA A 136 3.20 6.77 7.49
CA ALA A 136 3.51 7.98 8.26
C ALA A 136 4.81 8.65 7.79
N ARG A 137 5.85 7.86 7.48
CA ARG A 137 7.11 8.38 6.93
C ARG A 137 6.91 8.99 5.54
N GLU A 138 6.16 8.33 4.67
CA GLU A 138 5.83 8.84 3.34
C GLU A 138 5.10 10.17 3.41
N LYS A 139 4.02 10.23 4.20
CA LYS A 139 3.19 11.43 4.37
C LYS A 139 3.98 12.58 4.98
N GLY A 140 4.74 12.30 6.05
CA GLY A 140 5.49 13.32 6.80
C GLY A 140 6.74 13.84 6.08
N PHE A 141 7.35 13.01 5.24
CA PHE A 141 8.58 13.36 4.52
C PHE A 141 8.40 13.32 3.02
N LEU A 142 8.31 12.14 2.41
CA LEU A 142 8.46 11.98 0.96
C LEU A 142 7.44 12.82 0.18
N PHE A 143 6.15 12.66 0.46
CA PHE A 143 5.10 13.33 -0.31
C PHE A 143 5.08 14.83 -0.03
N ARG A 144 5.21 15.23 1.23
CA ARG A 144 5.24 16.63 1.63
C ARG A 144 6.41 17.37 0.98
N LEU A 145 7.61 16.82 1.06
CA LEU A 145 8.81 17.43 0.49
C LEU A 145 8.73 17.48 -1.05
N LEU A 146 8.25 16.42 -1.70
CA LEU A 146 8.02 16.48 -3.15
C LEU A 146 6.92 17.48 -3.53
N ASP A 147 5.90 17.67 -2.69
CA ASP A 147 4.88 18.70 -2.88
C ASP A 147 5.45 20.12 -2.81
N GLU A 148 6.46 20.34 -1.96
CA GLU A 148 7.16 21.62 -1.78
C GLU A 148 8.16 21.88 -2.93
N SER A 149 8.81 20.84 -3.46
CA SER A 149 9.89 21.00 -4.44
C SER A 149 9.46 20.93 -5.91
N LEU A 150 8.32 20.30 -6.21
CA LEU A 150 7.88 20.07 -7.59
C LEU A 150 6.85 21.12 -8.06
N SER A 151 6.93 21.49 -9.33
CA SER A 151 5.91 22.32 -9.97
C SER A 151 4.54 21.64 -9.95
N GLY A 152 3.45 22.43 -10.02
CA GLY A 152 2.09 21.89 -10.11
C GLY A 152 1.92 20.93 -11.30
N GLU A 153 2.45 21.30 -12.46
CA GLU A 153 2.43 20.45 -13.67
C GLU A 153 3.13 19.10 -13.45
N ARG A 154 4.32 19.12 -12.84
CA ARG A 154 5.08 17.88 -12.60
C ARG A 154 4.37 16.96 -11.62
N ARG A 155 3.72 17.52 -10.59
CA ARG A 155 2.91 16.76 -9.64
C ARG A 155 1.69 16.15 -10.28
N SER A 156 0.94 16.92 -11.08
CA SER A 156 -0.21 16.42 -11.83
C SER A 156 0.19 15.29 -12.78
N ALA A 157 1.32 15.42 -13.47
CA ALA A 157 1.83 14.36 -14.36
C ALA A 157 2.18 13.07 -13.60
N LEU A 158 2.77 13.17 -12.40
CA LEU A 158 3.07 12.01 -11.54
C LEU A 158 1.79 11.34 -11.04
N LEU A 159 0.81 12.13 -10.58
CA LEU A 159 -0.48 11.62 -10.13
C LEU A 159 -1.24 10.94 -11.26
N GLU A 160 -1.22 11.52 -12.47
CA GLU A 160 -1.85 10.92 -13.64
C GLU A 160 -1.18 9.60 -14.03
N ARG A 161 0.16 9.54 -14.00
CA ARG A 161 0.89 8.28 -14.23
C ARG A 161 0.52 7.23 -13.20
N TYR A 162 0.41 7.61 -11.92
CA TYR A 162 -0.04 6.70 -10.87
C TYR A 162 -1.46 6.18 -11.16
N ARG A 163 -2.37 7.10 -11.51
CA ARG A 163 -3.76 6.81 -11.84
C ARG A 163 -3.90 5.86 -13.01
N LEU A 164 -3.14 6.07 -14.08
CA LEU A 164 -3.15 5.20 -15.26
C LEU A 164 -2.67 3.79 -14.92
N GLY A 165 -1.67 3.65 -14.04
CA GLY A 165 -1.25 2.33 -13.59
C GLY A 165 -2.29 1.63 -12.71
N LEU A 166 -3.05 2.38 -11.91
CA LEU A 166 -4.19 1.83 -11.16
C LEU A 166 -5.30 1.26 -12.06
N ARG A 167 -5.49 1.81 -13.27
CA ARG A 167 -6.50 1.29 -14.21
C ARG A 167 -6.24 -0.15 -14.64
N ALA A 168 -4.99 -0.62 -14.58
CA ALA A 168 -4.66 -2.01 -14.87
C ALA A 168 -5.30 -3.01 -13.88
N PHE A 169 -5.86 -2.52 -12.77
CA PHE A 169 -6.55 -3.32 -11.76
C PHE A 169 -8.07 -3.20 -11.83
N GLU A 170 -8.62 -2.35 -12.71
CA GLU A 170 -10.07 -2.23 -12.88
C GLU A 170 -10.69 -3.55 -13.37
N GLY A 171 -11.78 -3.97 -12.74
CA GLY A 171 -12.50 -5.21 -13.10
C GLY A 171 -11.77 -6.50 -12.74
N ARG A 172 -10.60 -6.45 -12.08
CA ARG A 172 -9.83 -7.64 -11.72
C ARG A 172 -10.43 -8.45 -10.57
N TRP A 173 -11.18 -7.82 -9.69
CA TRP A 173 -11.76 -8.46 -8.51
C TRP A 173 -13.29 -8.46 -8.55
N PRO A 174 -13.93 -9.50 -7.99
CA PRO A 174 -15.39 -9.55 -7.87
C PRO A 174 -15.91 -8.39 -7.00
N GLU A 175 -17.18 -8.03 -7.25
CA GLU A 175 -17.91 -7.02 -6.48
C GLU A 175 -18.27 -7.51 -5.08
#